data_AF-A0A396B7F4-F1
#
_entry.id   AF-A0A396B7F4-F1
#
_cell.length_a   1.000
_cell.length_b   1.000
_cell.length_c   1.000
_cell.angle_alpha   90.00
_cell.angle_beta   90.00
_cell.angle_gamma   90.00
#
_symmetry.space_group_name_H-M   'P 1'
#
loop_
_entity.id
_entity.type
_entity.pdbx_description
1 polymer ?
#
loop_
_entity_poly.entity_id
_entity_poly.type
_entity_poly.pdbx_seq_one_letter_code
_entity_poly.pdbx_strand_id
1 'polypeptide(L)'
;MNNQGLLALAQLILPSEILSNFEVVRVEEEASLIRIYLDESVKAEYKENPEIESKGFCEAVTIRDFPIRDKGVDLIVRRRKWYDKQNNRYFSDSYDLKAEETRYSKEFAAFLKGVYGDDSYDLPFA
;
A
#
# COMPACT_ATOMS: atom_id res chain seq x y z
N MET A 1 12.43 14.46 18.11
CA MET A 1 13.52 13.69 17.49
C MET A 1 13.45 13.92 15.98
N ASN A 2 14.58 14.25 15.34
CA ASN A 2 14.60 14.54 13.89
C ASN A 2 14.44 13.23 13.11
N ASN A 3 13.19 12.87 12.83
CA ASN A 3 12.83 11.66 12.07
C ASN A 3 13.09 11.82 10.56
N GLN A 4 13.66 12.96 10.11
CA GLN A 4 13.93 13.22 8.70
C GLN A 4 14.83 12.17 8.05
N GLY A 5 15.87 11.69 8.74
CA GLY A 5 16.76 10.65 8.21
C GLY A 5 16.04 9.30 8.03
N LEU A 6 15.20 8.91 9.00
CA LEU A 6 14.41 7.68 8.91
C LEU A 6 13.35 7.77 7.82
N LEU A 7 12.72 8.93 7.67
CA LEU A 7 11.74 9.19 6.62
C LEU A 7 12.38 9.14 5.23
N ALA A 8 13.57 9.72 5.08
CA ALA A 8 14.33 9.64 3.83
C ALA A 8 14.68 8.20 3.46
N LEU A 9 15.04 7.35 4.44
CA LEU A 9 15.26 5.92 4.18
C LEU A 9 13.96 5.19 3.81
N ALA A 10 12.84 5.50 4.45
CA ALA A 10 11.55 4.92 4.10
C ALA A 10 11.10 5.28 2.68
N GLN A 11 11.39 6.52 2.23
CA GLN A 11 11.14 6.98 0.85
C GLN A 11 11.94 6.23 -0.22
N LEU A 12 13.04 5.58 0.14
CA LEU A 12 13.80 4.75 -0.79
C LEU A 12 13.24 3.33 -0.91
N ILE A 13 12.45 2.89 0.07
CA ILE A 13 11.99 1.51 0.19
C ILE A 13 10.51 1.39 -0.21
N LEU A 14 9.68 2.33 0.21
CA LEU A 14 8.24 2.27 0.01
C LEU A 14 7.81 3.12 -1.20
N PRO A 15 6.80 2.67 -1.97
CA PRO A 15 6.21 3.48 -3.03
C PRO A 15 5.74 4.83 -2.52
N SER A 16 5.98 5.89 -3.29
CA SER A 16 5.63 7.28 -2.92
C SER A 16 4.13 7.47 -2.63
N GLU A 17 3.27 6.73 -3.35
CA GLU A 17 1.82 6.75 -3.16
C GLU A 17 1.40 6.19 -1.80
N ILE A 18 2.13 5.20 -1.26
CA ILE A 18 1.92 4.67 0.08
C ILE A 18 2.26 5.74 1.13
N LEU A 19 3.42 6.38 1.02
CA LEU A 19 3.89 7.37 1.99
C LEU A 19 3.03 8.63 2.05
N SER A 20 2.31 8.93 0.98
CA SER A 20 1.46 10.12 0.87
C SER A 20 0.04 9.90 1.40
N ASN A 21 -0.48 8.68 1.28
CA ASN A 21 -1.89 8.38 1.53
C ASN A 21 -2.14 7.38 2.66
N PHE A 22 -1.10 6.72 3.17
CA PHE A 22 -1.22 5.66 4.17
C PHE A 22 -0.29 5.89 5.36
N GLU A 23 -0.73 5.41 6.51
CA GLU A 23 0.06 5.35 7.74
C GLU A 23 0.51 3.90 7.99
N VAL A 24 1.77 3.74 8.36
CA VAL A 24 2.29 2.44 8.81
C VAL A 24 1.80 2.20 10.22
N VAL A 25 0.87 1.25 10.38
CA VAL A 25 0.27 0.93 11.68
C VAL A 25 0.98 -0.22 12.39
N ARG A 26 1.64 -1.11 11.64
CA ARG A 26 2.38 -2.24 12.19
C ARG A 26 3.39 -2.77 11.18
N VAL A 27 4.54 -3.24 11.66
CA VAL A 27 5.51 -4.00 10.87
C VAL A 27 5.76 -5.32 11.58
N GLU A 28 5.64 -6.43 10.86
CA GLU A 28 5.98 -7.77 11.34
C GLU A 28 7.12 -8.33 10.49
N GLU A 29 8.12 -8.88 11.16
CA GLU A 29 9.28 -9.48 10.53
C GLU A 29 9.35 -10.97 10.88
N GLU A 30 9.32 -11.82 9.86
CA GLU A 30 9.50 -13.27 9.96
C GLU A 30 10.85 -13.67 9.34
N ALA A 31 11.13 -14.98 9.33
CA ALA A 31 12.38 -15.51 8.80
C ALA A 31 12.57 -15.20 7.30
N SER A 32 11.51 -15.28 6.50
CA SER A 32 11.56 -15.13 5.02
C SER A 32 10.65 -14.03 4.48
N LEU A 33 9.89 -13.33 5.33
CA LEU A 33 8.85 -12.40 4.91
C LEU A 33 8.76 -11.23 5.89
N ILE A 34 8.58 -10.03 5.35
CA ILE A 34 8.23 -8.82 6.09
C ILE A 34 6.81 -8.43 5.70
N ARG A 35 5.95 -8.19 6.69
CA ARG A 35 4.58 -7.69 6.48
C ARG A 35 4.46 -6.27 7.02
N ILE A 36 4.11 -5.33 6.15
CA ILE A 36 3.92 -3.92 6.50
C ILE A 36 2.42 -3.63 6.41
N TYR A 37 1.80 -3.35 7.55
CA TYR A 37 0.39 -3.03 7.65
C TYR A 37 0.18 -1.53 7.51
N LEU A 38 -0.71 -1.17 6.58
CA LEU A 38 -0.92 0.19 6.11
C LEU A 38 -2.40 0.52 6.18
N ASP A 39 -2.73 1.62 6.88
CA ASP A 39 -4.09 2.15 6.95
C ASP A 39 -4.17 3.45 6.18
N GLU A 40 -5.23 3.62 5.40
CA GLU A 40 -5.46 4.87 4.68
C GLU A 40 -5.64 6.05 5.65
N SER A 41 -4.81 7.07 5.45
CA SER A 41 -4.81 8.34 6.17
C SER A 41 -6.10 9.12 5.90
N VAL A 42 -6.51 9.94 6.85
CA VAL A 42 -7.65 10.84 6.64
C VAL A 42 -7.19 12.07 5.88
N LYS A 43 -7.71 12.26 4.66
CA LYS A 43 -7.52 13.50 3.90
C LYS A 43 -8.12 14.69 4.65
N ALA A 44 -7.45 15.84 4.59
CA ALA A 44 -7.93 17.07 5.23
C ALA A 44 -9.35 17.43 4.79
N GLU A 45 -9.63 17.27 3.50
CA GLU A 45 -10.93 17.51 2.86
C GLU A 45 -12.08 16.75 3.53
N TYR A 46 -11.85 15.51 3.94
CA TYR A 46 -12.86 14.68 4.59
C TYR A 46 -12.97 14.96 6.08
N LYS A 47 -11.86 15.36 6.71
CA LYS A 47 -11.85 15.74 8.13
C LYS A 47 -12.65 17.02 8.39
N GLU A 48 -12.62 17.95 7.44
CA GLU A 48 -13.31 19.24 7.54
C GLU A 48 -14.76 19.20 7.08
N ASN A 49 -15.19 18.12 6.40
CA ASN A 49 -16.54 17.98 5.88
C ASN A 49 -17.45 17.19 6.85
N PRO A 50 -18.43 17.82 7.51
CA PRO A 50 -19.33 17.15 8.47
C PRO A 50 -20.30 16.14 7.81
N GLU A 51 -20.44 16.21 6.49
CA GLU A 51 -21.28 15.32 5.70
C GLU A 51 -20.57 14.01 5.31
N ILE A 52 -19.26 13.93 5.54
CA ILE A 52 -18.46 12.73 5.30
C ILE A 52 -18.12 12.07 6.63
N GLU A 53 -18.48 10.80 6.78
CA GLU A 53 -18.22 10.02 7.99
C GLU A 53 -17.33 8.81 7.69
N SER A 54 -16.30 8.59 8.49
CA SER A 54 -15.49 7.36 8.39
C SER A 54 -16.25 6.20 9.03
N LYS A 55 -16.44 5.11 8.26
CA LYS A 55 -17.12 3.88 8.69
C LYS A 55 -16.16 2.70 8.84
N GLY A 56 -14.92 2.98 9.21
CA GLY A 56 -13.85 1.99 9.37
C GLY A 56 -13.14 1.69 8.05
N PHE A 57 -12.80 0.42 7.82
CA PHE A 57 -11.97 -0.01 6.69
C PHE A 57 -12.62 -1.11 5.83
N CYS A 58 -12.20 -1.17 4.57
CA CYS A 58 -12.38 -2.30 3.68
C CYS A 58 -11.53 -3.49 4.11
N GLU A 59 -11.80 -4.64 3.50
CA GLU A 59 -10.92 -5.80 3.64
C GLU A 59 -9.52 -5.45 3.17
N ALA A 60 -8.52 -5.99 3.88
CA ALA A 60 -7.14 -5.72 3.57
C ALA A 60 -6.76 -6.38 2.24
N VAL A 61 -6.04 -5.64 1.41
CA VAL A 61 -5.44 -6.15 0.17
C VAL A 61 -3.96 -6.37 0.41
N THR A 62 -3.45 -7.52 -0.01
CA THR A 62 -2.02 -7.82 0.04
C THR A 62 -1.38 -7.49 -1.31
N ILE A 63 -0.31 -6.70 -1.28
CA ILE A 63 0.49 -6.32 -2.45
C ILE A 63 1.91 -6.76 -2.19
N ARG A 64 2.49 -7.55 -3.08
CA ARG A 64 3.88 -7.99 -2.98
C ARG A 64 4.80 -6.95 -3.59
N ASP A 65 5.84 -6.59 -2.86
CA ASP A 65 6.79 -5.55 -3.25
C ASP A 65 8.23 -6.09 -3.27
N PHE A 66 9.19 -5.21 -3.58
CA PHE A 66 10.60 -5.57 -3.65
C PHE A 66 11.09 -6.28 -2.38
N PRO A 67 11.80 -7.42 -2.52
CA PRO A 67 12.44 -8.08 -1.40
C PRO A 67 13.43 -7.15 -0.67
N ILE A 68 13.42 -7.20 0.66
CA ILE A 68 14.36 -6.46 1.50
C ILE A 68 15.28 -7.45 2.20
N ARG A 69 16.57 -7.29 1.95
CA ARG A 69 17.68 -7.99 2.62
C ARG A 69 17.74 -9.52 2.50
N ASP A 70 16.83 -10.15 1.76
CA ASP A 70 16.63 -11.61 1.53
C ASP A 70 15.18 -12.06 1.84
N LYS A 71 14.36 -11.16 2.38
CA LYS A 71 12.96 -11.42 2.73
C LYS A 71 12.03 -10.88 1.67
N GLY A 72 10.98 -11.64 1.35
CA GLY A 72 9.85 -11.09 0.61
C GLY A 72 9.21 -9.95 1.40
N VAL A 73 8.50 -9.05 0.71
CA VAL A 73 7.77 -7.95 1.34
C VAL A 73 6.33 -7.98 0.89
N ASP A 74 5.41 -8.05 1.86
CA ASP A 74 3.98 -7.94 1.63
C ASP A 74 3.46 -6.65 2.30
N LEU A 75 2.94 -5.74 1.48
CA LEU A 75 2.22 -4.56 1.91
C LEU A 75 0.74 -4.93 2.11
N ILE A 76 0.26 -4.83 3.35
CA ILE A 76 -1.11 -5.16 3.73
C ILE A 76 -1.89 -3.87 3.89
N VAL A 77 -2.64 -3.53 2.85
CA VAL A 77 -3.27 -2.22 2.69
C VAL A 77 -4.75 -2.28 3.05
N ARG A 78 -5.17 -1.47 4.02
CA ARG A 78 -6.56 -1.24 4.39
C ARG A 78 -7.00 0.14 3.92
N ARG A 79 -7.95 0.14 2.98
CA ARG A 79 -8.61 1.36 2.51
C ARG A 79 -9.76 1.73 3.43
N ARG A 80 -10.02 3.01 3.57
CA ARG A 80 -11.07 3.54 4.43
C ARG A 80 -12.41 3.50 3.73
N LYS A 81 -13.44 3.12 4.49
CA LYS A 81 -14.83 3.25 4.07
C LYS A 81 -15.34 4.60 4.52
N TRP A 82 -15.92 5.33 3.58
CA TRP A 82 -16.52 6.62 3.78
C TRP A 82 -18.02 6.53 3.53
N TYR A 83 -18.77 7.34 4.27
CA TYR A 83 -20.19 7.51 4.09
C TYR A 83 -20.49 8.98 3.81
N ASP A 84 -21.08 9.23 2.65
CA ASP A 84 -21.54 10.54 2.21
C ASP A 84 -23.01 10.69 2.59
N LYS A 85 -23.29 11.58 3.55
CA LYS A 85 -24.64 11.84 4.05
C LYS A 85 -25.51 12.60 3.05
N GLN A 86 -24.93 13.47 2.22
CA GLN A 86 -25.68 14.25 1.23
C GLN A 86 -26.24 13.35 0.13
N ASN A 87 -25.42 12.42 -0.35
CA ASN A 87 -25.80 11.50 -1.44
C ASN A 87 -26.27 10.13 -0.93
N ASN A 88 -26.29 9.93 0.40
CA ASN A 88 -26.71 8.70 1.07
C ASN A 88 -26.01 7.45 0.50
N ARG A 89 -24.68 7.51 0.36
CA ARG A 89 -23.89 6.45 -0.30
C ARG A 89 -22.59 6.14 0.42
N TYR A 90 -22.14 4.89 0.29
CA TYR A 90 -20.81 4.47 0.71
C TYR A 90 -19.83 4.59 -0.44
N PHE A 91 -18.59 4.98 -0.12
CA PHE A 91 -17.50 5.01 -1.08
C PHE A 91 -16.15 4.74 -0.39
N SER A 92 -15.12 4.49 -1.20
CA SER A 92 -13.73 4.38 -0.78
C SER A 92 -12.86 4.93 -1.90
N ASP A 93 -11.73 5.53 -1.57
CA ASP A 93 -10.83 6.02 -2.59
C ASP A 93 -10.15 4.87 -3.34
N SER A 94 -9.97 5.09 -4.65
CA SER A 94 -9.21 4.19 -5.50
C SER A 94 -7.76 4.65 -5.55
N TYR A 95 -6.86 3.79 -5.10
CA TYR A 95 -5.42 3.95 -5.26
C TYR A 95 -4.92 2.91 -6.25
N ASP A 96 -4.02 3.32 -7.12
CA ASP A 96 -3.47 2.45 -8.14
C ASP A 96 -2.13 1.90 -7.64
N LEU A 97 -2.21 1.01 -6.66
CA LEU A 97 -1.06 0.54 -5.87
C LEU A 97 -0.42 -0.75 -6.41
N LYS A 98 -1.07 -1.41 -7.36
CA LYS A 98 -0.63 -2.70 -7.91
C LYS A 98 -0.63 -2.62 -9.43
N ALA A 99 0.28 -3.34 -10.07
CA ALA A 99 0.20 -3.50 -11.52
C ALA A 99 -1.06 -4.28 -11.90
N GLU A 100 -1.65 -3.89 -13.03
CA GLU A 100 -2.86 -4.52 -13.57
C GLU A 100 -2.70 -6.04 -13.65
N GLU A 101 -3.77 -6.76 -13.29
CA GLU A 101 -3.84 -8.23 -13.30
C GLU A 101 -2.84 -8.97 -12.39
N THR A 102 -2.00 -8.26 -11.63
CA THR A 102 -1.03 -8.87 -10.71
C THR A 102 -1.37 -8.58 -9.24
N ARG A 103 -0.59 -9.21 -8.35
CA ARG A 103 -0.51 -8.87 -6.93
C ARG A 103 0.73 -8.04 -6.59
N TYR A 104 1.50 -7.61 -7.59
CA TYR A 104 2.76 -6.90 -7.38
C TYR A 104 2.56 -5.39 -7.35
N SER A 105 3.42 -4.68 -6.64
CA SER A 105 3.56 -3.23 -6.82
C SER A 105 3.91 -2.91 -8.27
N LYS A 106 3.60 -1.70 -8.72
CA LYS A 106 3.79 -1.30 -10.12
C LYS A 106 5.25 -1.38 -10.54
N GLU A 107 6.12 -0.82 -9.71
CA GLU A 107 7.56 -0.76 -9.93
C GLU A 107 8.16 -2.16 -9.91
N PHE A 108 7.70 -3.04 -9.03
CA PHE A 108 8.18 -4.41 -8.96
C PHE A 108 7.73 -5.24 -10.17
N ALA A 109 6.46 -5.12 -10.58
CA ALA A 109 5.97 -5.78 -11.79
C ALA A 109 6.73 -5.31 -13.04
N ALA A 110 6.96 -4.00 -13.18
CA ALA A 110 7.73 -3.42 -14.27
C ALA A 110 9.18 -3.92 -14.27
N PHE A 111 9.81 -4.01 -13.10
CA PHE A 111 11.16 -4.57 -12.96
C PHE A 111 11.20 -6.03 -13.40
N LEU A 112 10.26 -6.86 -12.92
CA LEU A 112 10.19 -8.27 -13.30
C LEU A 112 10.00 -8.44 -14.80
N LYS A 113 9.08 -7.68 -15.41
CA LYS A 113 8.87 -7.67 -16.86
C LYS A 113 10.12 -7.25 -17.63
N GLY A 114 10.89 -6.28 -17.12
CA GLY A 114 12.15 -5.85 -17.73
C GLY A 114 13.26 -6.90 -17.65
N VAL A 115 13.34 -7.65 -16.54
CA VAL A 115 14.38 -8.65 -16.30
C VAL A 115 14.07 -9.96 -17.01
N TYR A 116 12.81 -10.41 -16.95
CA TYR A 116 12.41 -11.73 -17.41
C TYR A 116 11.63 -11.71 -18.74
N GLY A 117 11.13 -10.56 -19.19
CA GLY A 117 10.32 -10.46 -20.41
C GLY A 117 8.83 -10.75 -20.16
N ASP A 118 8.10 -11.08 -21.23
CA ASP A 118 6.66 -11.38 -21.19
C ASP A 118 6.34 -12.86 -20.91
N ASP A 119 7.35 -13.73 -20.85
CA ASP A 119 7.14 -15.16 -20.62
C ASP A 119 6.80 -15.42 -19.13
N SER A 120 5.85 -16.33 -18.90
CA SER A 120 5.42 -16.73 -17.55
C SER A 120 6.51 -17.58 -16.89
N TYR A 121 7.44 -16.96 -16.18
CA TYR A 121 8.36 -17.69 -15.32
C TYR A 121 7.71 -17.95 -13.96
N ASP A 122 7.99 -19.13 -13.39
CA ASP A 122 7.95 -19.33 -11.94
C ASP A 122 9.02 -18.42 -11.34
N LEU A 123 8.64 -17.17 -11.07
CA LEU A 123 9.54 -16.19 -10.50
C LEU A 123 10.04 -16.72 -9.15
N PRO A 124 11.33 -16.59 -8.82
CA PRO A 124 11.90 -17.09 -7.56
C PRO A 124 11.33 -16.43 -6.29
N PHE A 125 10.36 -15.53 -6.46
CA PHE A 125 9.67 -14.76 -5.43
C PHE A 125 8.13 -14.85 -5.53
N ALA A 126 7.61 -15.68 -6.45
CA ALA A 126 6.18 -15.96 -6.60
C ALA A 126 5.63 -16.72 -5.40
#